data_AF-A0A8B6LTS9-F1
#
_entry.id   AF-A0A8B6LTS9-F1
#
_cell.length_a   1.000
_cell.length_b   1.000
_cell.length_c   1.000
_cell.angle_alpha   90.00
_cell.angle_beta   90.00
_cell.angle_gamma   90.00
#
_symmetry.space_group_name_H-M   'P 1'
#
loop_
_entity.id
_entity.type
_entity.pdbx_description
1 polymer ?
#
loop_
_entity_poly.entity_id
_entity_poly.type
_entity_poly.pdbx_seq_one_letter_code
_entity_poly.pdbx_strand_id
1 'polypeptide(L)' 'MSGTRYVRSASRVLPGTEAQQKRDAWMGAIRVRRAVQARIVQAFRRQLDGAGPGPLDEDLLMFAKLAVAEQRLMRRAG' A
#
# COMPACT_ATOMS: atom_id res chain seq x y z
N MET A 1 17.19 -43.39 -31.46
CA MET A 1 15.83 -42.82 -31.37
C MET A 1 15.86 -41.73 -30.30
N SER A 2 15.20 -40.61 -30.60
CA SER A 2 15.42 -39.27 -30.05
C SER A 2 15.24 -39.12 -28.53
N GLY A 3 16.22 -38.49 -27.87
CA GLY A 3 16.10 -37.98 -26.52
C GLY A 3 15.39 -36.62 -26.51
N THR A 4 14.21 -36.57 -25.91
CA THR A 4 13.40 -35.36 -25.75
C THR A 4 14.04 -34.45 -24.70
N ARG A 5 14.79 -33.45 -25.15
CA ARG A 5 15.29 -32.37 -24.28
C ARG A 5 14.18 -31.32 -24.12
N TYR A 6 13.41 -31.43 -23.04
CA TYR A 6 12.49 -30.38 -22.62
C TYR A 6 13.30 -29.14 -22.24
N VAL A 7 13.32 -28.14 -23.13
CA VAL A 7 13.79 -26.80 -22.81
C VAL A 7 12.69 -26.14 -22.00
N ARG A 8 12.79 -26.19 -20.67
CA ARG A 8 12.03 -25.34 -19.77
C ARG A 8 12.48 -23.90 -20.03
N SER A 9 11.76 -23.20 -20.89
CA SER A 9 11.85 -21.75 -21.06
C SER A 9 11.49 -21.09 -19.73
N ALA A 10 12.52 -20.86 -18.91
CA ALA A 10 12.44 -20.00 -17.76
C ALA A 10 12.12 -18.60 -18.28
N SER A 11 10.84 -18.21 -18.19
CA SER A 11 10.43 -16.81 -18.24
C SER A 11 11.16 -16.08 -17.12
N ARG A 12 12.32 -15.51 -17.44
CA ARG A 12 12.97 -14.49 -16.63
C ARG A 12 12.03 -13.29 -16.62
N VAL A 13 11.18 -13.22 -15.60
CA VAL A 13 10.61 -11.96 -15.14
C VAL A 13 11.81 -11.03 -14.93
N LEU A 14 11.91 -9.99 -15.74
CA LEU A 14 13.02 -9.05 -15.69
C LEU A 14 13.05 -8.41 -14.29
N PRO A 15 14.15 -8.51 -13.53
CA PRO A 15 14.19 -8.04 -12.14
C PRO A 15 13.88 -6.54 -11.97
N GLY A 16 13.99 -5.74 -13.04
CA GLY A 16 13.60 -4.34 -13.06
C GLY A 16 12.10 -4.09 -12.94
N THR A 17 11.23 -4.98 -13.42
CA THR A 17 9.78 -4.76 -13.39
C THR A 17 9.19 -5.04 -12.01
N GLU A 18 9.66 -6.08 -11.32
CA GLU A 18 9.18 -6.42 -9.98
C GLU A 18 9.62 -5.37 -8.95
N ALA A 19 10.86 -4.88 -9.04
CA ALA A 19 11.37 -3.81 -8.19
C ALA A 19 10.63 -2.48 -8.44
N GLN A 20 10.33 -2.16 -9.70
CA GLN A 20 9.55 -0.98 -10.08
C GLN A 20 8.11 -1.08 -9.56
N GLN A 21 7.43 -2.22 -9.78
CA GLN A 21 6.08 -2.46 -9.27
C GLN A 21 6.00 -2.35 -7.74
N LYS A 22 7.00 -2.88 -7.02
CA LYS A 22 7.08 -2.75 -5.55
C LYS A 22 7.21 -1.29 -5.11
N ARG A 23 8.01 -0.48 -5.82
CA ARG A 23 8.16 0.96 -5.56
C ARG A 23 6.87 1.74 -5.86
N ASP A 24 6.22 1.44 -6.97
CA ASP A 24 4.97 2.12 -7.36
C ASP A 24 3.84 1.77 -6.39
N ALA A 25 3.73 0.50 -5.99
CA ALA A 25 2.80 0.05 -4.96
C ALA A 25 3.07 0.72 -3.61
N TRP A 26 4.35 0.88 -3.24
CA TRP A 26 4.75 1.58 -2.01
C TRP A 26 4.36 3.07 -2.05
N MET A 27 4.66 3.76 -3.15
CA MET A 27 4.27 5.16 -3.33
C MET A 27 2.74 5.33 -3.34
N GLY A 28 2.01 4.38 -3.93
CA GLY A 28 0.56 4.32 -3.89
C GLY A 28 0.03 4.20 -2.46
N ALA A 29 0.54 3.24 -1.68
CA ALA A 29 0.14 3.02 -0.30
C ALA A 29 0.35 4.27 0.58
N ILE A 30 1.49 4.94 0.44
CA ILE A 30 1.79 6.19 1.17
C ILE A 30 0.79 7.28 0.82
N ARG A 31 0.49 7.47 -0.48
CA ARG A 31 -0.46 8.49 -0.93
C ARG A 31 -1.85 8.23 -0.38
N VAL A 32 -2.32 6.98 -0.45
CA VAL A 32 -3.63 6.61 0.09
C VAL A 32 -3.66 6.85 1.60
N ARG A 33 -2.66 6.41 2.36
CA ARG A 33 -2.63 6.65 3.82
C ARG A 33 -2.70 8.14 4.15
N ARG A 34 -1.93 8.97 3.46
CA ARG A 34 -1.94 10.43 3.67
C ARG A 34 -3.31 11.04 3.37
N ALA A 35 -3.99 10.57 2.32
CA ALA A 35 -5.34 11.03 2.01
C ALA A 35 -6.35 10.66 3.11
N VAL A 36 -6.29 9.43 3.64
CA VAL A 36 -7.15 8.98 4.74
C VAL A 36 -6.84 9.77 6.02
N GLN A 37 -5.57 10.00 6.33
CA GLN A 37 -5.15 10.82 7.46
C GLN A 37 -5.71 12.25 7.36
N ALA A 38 -5.67 12.86 6.18
CA ALA A 38 -6.22 14.20 5.98
C ALA A 38 -7.74 14.25 6.25
N ARG A 39 -8.48 13.23 5.81
CA ARG A 39 -9.93 13.10 6.08
C ARG A 39 -10.21 12.97 7.59
N ILE A 40 -9.46 12.12 8.28
CA ILE A 40 -9.58 11.94 9.74
C ILE A 40 -9.34 13.28 10.47
N VAL A 41 -8.26 13.98 10.12
CA VAL A 41 -7.92 15.28 10.74
C VAL A 41 -9.00 16.32 10.46
N GLN A 42 -9.53 16.38 9.24
CA GLN A 42 -10.61 17.30 8.90
C GLN A 42 -11.89 16.98 9.70
N ALA A 43 -12.24 15.70 9.83
CA ALA A 43 -13.42 15.28 10.59
C ALA A 43 -13.29 15.63 12.07
N PHE A 44 -12.12 15.40 12.68
CA PHE A 44 -11.85 15.83 14.06
C PHE A 44 -11.96 17.34 14.23
N ARG A 45 -11.41 18.15 13.31
CA ARG A 45 -11.55 19.61 13.38
C ARG A 45 -13.01 20.04 13.36
N ARG A 46 -13.77 19.51 12.40
CA ARG A 46 -15.22 19.79 12.31
C ARG A 46 -15.97 19.39 13.58
N GLN A 47 -15.61 18.27 14.20
CA GLN A 47 -16.22 17.83 15.46
C GLN A 47 -15.90 18.80 16.61
N LEU A 48 -14.64 19.24 16.73
CA LEU A 48 -14.22 20.22 17.73
C LEU A 48 -14.90 21.58 17.53
N ASP A 49 -15.17 21.95 16.28
CA ASP A 49 -15.93 23.16 15.92
C ASP A 49 -17.46 22.99 16.08
N GLY A 50 -17.95 21.82 16.51
CA GLY A 50 -19.38 21.51 16.60
C GLY A 50 -20.10 21.41 15.24
N ALA A 51 -19.35 21.37 14.13
CA ALA A 51 -19.81 21.45 12.75
C ALA A 51 -20.01 20.08 12.06
N GLY A 52 -20.05 19.00 12.83
CA GLY A 52 -20.32 17.66 12.32
C GLY A 52 -19.87 16.52 13.25
N PRO A 53 -20.11 15.27 12.85
CA PRO A 53 -19.59 14.11 13.55
C PRO A 53 -18.07 14.04 13.42
N GLY A 54 -17.45 13.29 14.33
CA GLY A 54 -16.04 12.91 14.23
C GLY A 54 -15.75 12.00 13.04
N PRO A 55 -14.49 11.55 12.88
CA PRO A 55 -14.12 10.59 11.85
C PRO A 55 -14.91 9.29 11.99
N LEU A 56 -15.18 8.64 10.86
CA LEU A 56 -15.87 7.36 10.84
C LEU A 56 -14.91 6.23 11.26
N ASP A 57 -15.45 5.19 11.89
CA ASP A 57 -14.69 3.99 12.26
C ASP A 57 -14.02 3.33 11.04
N GLU A 58 -14.68 3.40 9.89
CA GLU A 58 -14.16 2.89 8.61
C GLU A 58 -12.89 3.62 8.18
N ASP A 59 -12.84 4.94 8.35
CA ASP A 59 -11.65 5.75 8.04
C ASP A 59 -10.49 5.39 8.98
N LEU A 60 -10.78 5.22 10.27
CA LEU A 60 -9.78 4.83 11.28
C LEU A 60 -9.23 3.43 10.98
N LEU A 61 -10.10 2.47 10.65
CA LEU A 61 -9.70 1.11 10.30
C LEU A 61 -8.87 1.06 9.01
N MET A 62 -9.27 1.83 7.99
CA MET A 62 -8.51 1.93 6.74
C MET A 62 -7.13 2.54 6.97
N PHE A 63 -7.05 3.60 7.76
CA PHE A 63 -5.77 4.21 8.14
C PHE A 63 -4.86 3.20 8.86
N ALA A 64 -5.38 2.48 9.85
CA ALA A 64 -4.61 1.49 10.61
C ALA A 64 -4.06 0.37 9.70
N LYS A 65 -4.89 -0.16 8.80
CA LYS A 65 -4.47 -1.19 7.81
C LYS A 65 -3.32 -0.68 6.92
N LEU A 66 -3.45 0.53 6.40
CA LEU A 66 -2.43 1.13 5.54
C LEU A 66 -1.13 1.41 6.29
N ALA A 67 -1.22 1.90 7.53
CA ALA A 67 -0.05 2.14 8.39
C ALA A 67 0.72 0.83 8.68
N VAL A 68 0.01 -0.26 8.99
CA VAL A 68 0.63 -1.58 9.20
C VAL A 68 1.27 -2.10 7.92
N ALA A 69 0.61 -1.94 6.76
CA ALA A 69 1.16 -2.34 5.47
C ALA A 69 2.45 -1.57 5.15
N GLU A 70 2.48 -0.25 5.36
CA GLU A 70 3.66 0.58 5.17
C GLU A 70 4.81 0.17 6.10
N GLN A 71 4.53 -0.07 7.39
CA GLN A 71 5.55 -0.54 8.33
C GLN A 71 6.16 -1.89 7.92
N ARG A 72 5.32 -2.83 7.47
CA ARG A 72 5.80 -4.14 6.98
C ARG A 72 6.67 -4.01 5.74
N LEU A 73 6.36 -3.06 4.85
CA LEU A 73 7.18 -2.76 3.69
C LEU A 73 8.52 -2.15 4.09
N MET A 74 8.52 -1.19 5.03
CA MET A 74 9.76 -0.59 5.54
C MET A 74 10.71 -1.62 6.16
N ARG A 75 10.19 -2.57 6.95
CA ARG A 75 11.00 -3.65 7.55
C ARG A 75 11.59 -4.64 6.54
N ARG A 76 11.04 -4.73 5.32
CA ARG A 76 11.54 -5.64 4.27
C ARG A 76 12.53 -4.96 3.33
N ALA A 77 12.65 -3.64 3.40
CA ALA A 77 13.50 -2.83 2.53
C ALA A 77 14.83 -2.42 3.19
N GLY A 78 14.95 -2.56 4.52
CA GLY A 78 16.19 -2.42 5.28
C GLY A 78 16.72 -3.78 5.71
#